data_AF-A0A158JWB8-F1
#
_entry.id   AF-A0A158JWB8-F1
#
_cell.length_a   1.000
_cell.length_b   1.000
_cell.length_c   1.000
_cell.angle_alpha   90.00
_cell.angle_beta   90.00
_cell.angle_gamma   90.00
#
_symmetry.space_group_name_H-M   'P 1'
#
loop_
_entity.id
_entity.type
_entity.pdbx_description
1 polymer ?
#
loop_
_entity_poly.entity_id
_entity_poly.type
_entity_poly.pdbx_seq_one_letter_code
_entity_poly.pdbx_strand_id
1 'polypeptide(L)'
;MLRDTSVRVLEIAPPWVRTDLMNSREAQQAMPLDAFIEETFDVLATDADEILVDVAKPMRANPGPGEHTFVDGFNAQALELFAG
;
A
#
# COMPACT_ATOMS: atom_id res chain seq x y z
N MET A 1 -0.04 -25.07 -12.87
CA MET A 1 0.86 -24.72 -11.74
C MET A 1 2.13 -24.10 -12.31
N LEU A 2 2.62 -23.00 -11.74
CA LEU A 2 3.75 -22.21 -12.29
C LEU A 2 5.13 -22.56 -11.68
N ARG A 3 5.18 -23.47 -10.70
CA ARG A 3 6.36 -23.76 -9.85
C ARG A 3 7.65 -24.11 -10.61
N ASP A 4 7.54 -24.70 -11.79
CA ASP A 4 8.68 -25.18 -12.59
C ASP A 4 8.76 -24.49 -13.98
N THR A 5 8.25 -23.26 -14.09
CA THR A 5 8.35 -22.45 -15.32
C THR A 5 9.26 -21.24 -15.11
N SER A 6 9.53 -20.49 -16.18
CA SER A 6 10.25 -19.22 -16.12
C SER A 6 9.41 -18.04 -15.60
N VAL A 7 8.16 -18.28 -15.18
CA VAL A 7 7.26 -17.23 -14.72
C VAL A 7 7.54 -16.90 -13.25
N ARG A 8 7.83 -15.62 -12.97
CA ARG A 8 7.84 -15.08 -11.60
C ARG A 8 6.47 -14.50 -11.26
N VAL A 9 6.06 -14.67 -10.00
CA VAL A 9 4.87 -14.03 -9.43
C VAL A 9 5.35 -13.03 -8.40
N LEU A 10 4.96 -11.77 -8.56
CA LEU A 10 5.29 -10.67 -7.66
C LEU A 10 3.99 -10.13 -7.09
N GLU A 11 3.97 -9.84 -5.78
CA GLU A 11 2.84 -9.19 -5.14
C GLU A 11 3.01 -7.67 -5.19
N ILE A 12 1.97 -6.96 -5.61
CA ILE A 12 1.92 -5.49 -5.52
C ILE A 12 0.92 -5.15 -4.42
N ALA A 13 1.39 -4.53 -3.34
CA ALA A 13 0.55 -4.18 -2.19
C ALA A 13 0.42 -2.65 -2.08
N PRO A 14 -0.61 -2.04 -2.68
CA PRO A 14 -0.78 -0.60 -2.70
C PRO A 14 -1.24 -0.05 -1.34
N PRO A 15 -0.86 1.20 -0.99
CA PRO A 15 -1.52 1.97 0.05
C PRO A 15 -2.90 2.45 -0.46
N TRP A 16 -3.56 3.34 0.27
CA TRP A 16 -4.73 4.04 -0.26
C TRP A 16 -4.32 5.02 -1.38
N VAL A 17 -4.75 4.76 -2.60
CA VAL A 17 -4.40 5.53 -3.81
C VAL A 17 -5.63 6.27 -4.36
N ARG A 18 -5.43 7.50 -4.87
CA ARG A 18 -6.46 8.36 -5.50
C ARG A 18 -6.96 7.79 -6.84
N THR A 19 -7.79 6.77 -6.74
CA THR A 19 -8.46 6.11 -7.88
C THR A 19 -9.97 6.26 -7.79
N ASP A 20 -10.70 5.76 -8.78
CA ASP A 20 -12.15 5.61 -8.72
C ASP A 20 -12.63 4.68 -7.61
N LEU A 21 -11.75 3.80 -7.11
CA LEU A 21 -12.10 2.86 -6.07
C LEU A 21 -12.50 3.62 -4.80
N MET A 22 -13.66 3.28 -4.24
CA MET A 22 -14.22 3.94 -3.06
C MET A 22 -14.37 5.46 -3.18
N ASN A 23 -14.55 6.01 -4.40
CA ASN A 23 -14.65 7.46 -4.67
C ASN A 23 -13.42 8.26 -4.18
N SER A 24 -12.22 7.69 -4.28
CA SER A 24 -11.01 8.24 -3.67
C SER A 24 -10.28 9.31 -4.49
N ARG A 25 -10.76 9.68 -5.68
CA ARG A 25 -10.07 10.64 -6.57
C ARG A 25 -9.70 11.96 -5.88
N GLU A 26 -10.60 12.47 -5.05
CA GLU A 26 -10.45 13.75 -4.35
C GLU A 26 -9.93 13.58 -2.91
N ALA A 27 -9.62 12.36 -2.47
CA ALA A 27 -9.14 12.09 -1.12
C ALA A 27 -7.71 12.60 -0.95
N GLN A 28 -7.55 13.77 -0.33
CA GLN A 28 -6.25 14.42 -0.14
C GLN A 28 -5.27 13.58 0.68
N GLN A 29 -5.79 12.73 1.58
CA GLN A 29 -5.04 11.82 2.44
C GLN A 29 -4.53 10.59 1.69
N ALA A 30 -5.13 10.25 0.54
CA ALA A 30 -4.67 9.15 -0.30
C ALA A 30 -3.47 9.59 -1.16
N MET A 31 -2.61 8.62 -1.49
CA MET A 31 -1.45 8.82 -2.35
C MET A 31 -1.90 9.19 -3.78
N PRO A 32 -1.28 10.20 -4.44
CA PRO A 32 -1.51 10.48 -5.86
C PRO A 32 -1.22 9.26 -6.74
N LEU A 33 -2.04 9.04 -7.78
CA LEU A 33 -1.91 7.89 -8.67
C LEU A 33 -0.62 7.90 -9.50
N ASP A 34 -0.21 9.07 -9.96
CA ASP A 34 1.04 9.29 -10.69
C ASP A 34 2.26 8.91 -9.83
N ALA A 35 2.30 9.38 -8.58
CA ALA A 35 3.35 9.02 -7.63
C ALA A 35 3.36 7.51 -7.33
N PHE A 36 2.18 6.90 -7.14
CA PHE A 36 2.09 5.45 -6.91
C PHE A 36 2.64 4.65 -8.08
N ILE A 37 2.32 5.05 -9.32
CA ILE A 37 2.83 4.41 -10.53
C ILE A 37 4.35 4.53 -10.61
N GLU A 38 4.89 5.73 -10.41
CA GLU A 38 6.34 6.01 -10.46
C GLU A 38 7.10 5.12 -9.46
N GLU A 39 6.73 5.17 -8.17
CA GLU A 39 7.40 4.36 -7.13
C GLU A 39 7.24 2.85 -7.37
N THR A 40 6.08 2.41 -7.89
CA THR A 40 5.87 0.99 -8.23
C THR A 40 6.84 0.54 -9.32
N PHE A 41 7.05 1.36 -10.36
CA PHE A 41 7.99 1.03 -11.44
C PHE A 41 9.45 1.03 -10.96
N ASP A 42 9.82 1.92 -10.04
CA ASP A 42 11.15 1.92 -9.44
C ASP A 42 11.43 0.60 -8.71
N VAL A 43 10.45 0.07 -7.97
CA VAL A 43 10.61 -1.22 -7.27
C VAL A 43 10.55 -2.40 -8.24
N LEU A 44 9.69 -2.36 -9.26
CA LEU A 44 9.63 -3.38 -10.32
C LEU A 44 10.94 -3.48 -11.13
N ALA A 45 11.73 -2.40 -11.20
CA ALA A 45 13.04 -2.41 -11.83
C ALA A 45 14.13 -3.12 -11.00
N THR A 46 13.79 -3.57 -9.78
CA THR A 46 14.68 -4.33 -8.89
C THR A 46 14.38 -5.83 -8.94
N ASP A 47 15.07 -6.62 -8.11
CA ASP A 47 14.82 -8.05 -7.94
C ASP A 47 13.82 -8.40 -6.81
N ALA A 48 13.11 -7.40 -6.26
CA ALA A 48 12.17 -7.60 -5.15
C ALA A 48 11.06 -8.62 -5.46
N ASP A 49 10.71 -9.44 -4.46
CA ASP A 49 9.59 -10.40 -4.56
C ASP A 49 8.23 -9.78 -4.17
N GLU A 50 8.27 -8.66 -3.43
CA GLU A 50 7.11 -7.84 -3.04
C GLU A 50 7.33 -6.39 -3.46
N ILE A 51 6.37 -5.82 -4.16
CA ILE A 51 6.42 -4.47 -4.72
C ILE A 51 5.70 -3.53 -3.77
N LEU A 52 6.49 -2.82 -2.96
CA LEU A 52 6.02 -1.90 -1.92
C LEU A 52 6.60 -0.52 -2.13
N VAL A 53 5.70 0.45 -2.33
CA VAL A 53 6.00 1.87 -2.27
C VAL A 53 6.32 2.31 -0.84
N ASP A 54 7.05 3.42 -0.67
CA ASP A 54 7.63 3.77 0.64
C ASP A 54 6.58 3.99 1.73
N VAL A 55 5.46 4.62 1.38
CA VAL A 55 4.35 4.88 2.30
C VAL A 55 3.65 3.59 2.80
N ALA A 56 3.74 2.49 2.05
CA ALA A 56 3.15 1.20 2.44
C ALA A 56 4.03 0.39 3.40
N LYS A 57 5.35 0.66 3.43
CA LYS A 57 6.32 -0.12 4.22
C LYS A 57 6.03 -0.14 5.72
N PRO A 58 5.64 0.97 6.39
CA PRO A 58 5.33 0.94 7.82
C PRO A 58 4.17 0.01 8.17
N MET A 59 3.09 0.02 7.36
CA MET A 59 1.97 -0.92 7.54
C MET A 59 2.43 -2.36 7.36
N ARG A 60 3.20 -2.62 6.30
CA ARG A 60 3.68 -3.96 5.96
C ARG A 60 4.69 -4.53 6.96
N ALA A 61 5.47 -3.66 7.61
CA ALA A 61 6.48 -4.00 8.61
C ALA A 61 5.93 -4.10 10.05
N ASN A 62 4.61 -4.13 10.23
CA ASN A 62 3.96 -4.14 11.53
C ASN A 62 3.23 -5.46 11.92
N PRO A 63 3.71 -6.67 11.59
CA PRO A 63 3.08 -7.89 12.11
C PRO A 63 3.49 -8.18 13.56
N GLY A 64 2.56 -8.67 14.39
CA GLY A 64 2.85 -9.26 15.70
C GLY A 64 2.30 -8.48 16.90
N PRO A 65 2.72 -8.80 18.14
CA PRO A 65 2.08 -8.27 19.35
C PRO A 65 2.08 -6.74 19.50
N GLY A 66 2.97 -6.03 18.80
CA GLY A 66 3.04 -4.57 18.78
C GLY A 66 2.10 -3.89 17.79
N GLU A 67 1.35 -4.66 16.99
CA GLU A 67 0.57 -4.11 15.87
C GLU A 67 -0.50 -3.10 16.30
N HIS A 68 -1.04 -3.29 17.50
CA HIS A 68 -2.11 -2.46 18.06
C HIS A 68 -1.76 -0.98 18.13
N THR A 69 -0.51 -0.61 18.44
CA THR A 69 -0.11 0.81 18.50
C THR A 69 -0.32 1.51 17.17
N PHE A 70 0.02 0.84 16.06
CA PHE A 70 -0.23 1.38 14.72
C PHE A 70 -1.74 1.39 14.42
N VAL A 71 -2.43 0.28 14.68
CA VAL A 71 -3.87 0.12 14.35
C VAL A 71 -4.74 1.12 15.11
N ASP A 72 -4.46 1.36 16.39
CA ASP A 72 -5.18 2.34 17.20
C ASP A 72 -4.97 3.76 16.68
N GLY A 73 -3.73 4.12 16.31
CA GLY A 73 -3.41 5.41 15.71
C GLY A 73 -4.04 5.61 14.32
N PHE A 74 -4.09 4.55 13.51
CA PHE A 74 -4.80 4.54 12.24
C PHE A 74 -6.31 4.74 12.44
N ASN A 75 -6.91 4.00 13.38
CA ASN A 75 -8.34 4.09 13.68
C ASN A 75 -8.74 5.48 14.19
N ALA A 76 -7.91 6.11 15.03
CA ALA A 76 -8.15 7.47 15.50
C ALA A 76 -8.20 8.47 14.33
N GLN A 77 -7.24 8.40 13.40
CA GLN A 77 -7.24 9.22 12.19
C GLN A 77 -8.44 8.91 11.28
N ALA A 78 -8.78 7.64 11.10
CA ALA A 78 -9.92 7.23 10.29
C ALA A 78 -11.25 7.76 10.85
N LEU A 79 -11.42 7.76 12.18
CA LEU A 79 -12.59 8.37 12.82
C LEU A 79 -12.69 9.87 12.50
N GLU A 80 -11.59 10.62 12.59
CA GLU A 80 -11.60 12.04 12.23
C GLU A 80 -11.96 12.28 10.76
N LEU A 81 -11.55 11.38 9.86
CA LEU A 81 -11.79 11.49 8.43
C LEU A 81 -13.19 11.05 7.99
N PHE A 82 -13.79 10.07 8.67
CA PHE A 82 -15.00 9.40 8.20
C PHE A 82 -16.19 9.47 9.16
N ALA A 83 -16.06 10.01 10.37
CA ALA A 83 -17.17 10.12 11.34
C ALA A 83 -18.12 11.31 11.07
N GLY A 84 -18.04 11.93 9.88
CA GLY A 84 -18.96 12.97 9.41
C GLY A 84 -20.27 12.40 8.87
#